data_AF-A0A1U7R6T0-F1
#
_entry.id   AF-A0A1U7R6T0-F1
#
_cell.length_a   1.000
_cell.length_b   1.000
_cell.length_c   1.000
_cell.angle_alpha   90.00
_cell.angle_beta   90.00
_cell.angle_gamma   90.00
#
_symmetry.space_group_name_H-M   'P 1'
#
loop_
_entity.id
_entity.type
_entity.pdbx_description
1 polymer ?
#
loop_
_entity_poly.entity_id
_entity_poly.type
_entity_poly.pdbx_seq_one_letter_code
_entity_poly.pdbx_strand_id
1 'polypeptide(L)'
;LLLQTAPCKPSRPSASTAQLLASSFENFFQNFKKERKILSEETIALIESHLENKNLLGAVSAISDALRNIDRAPLNIAVTGETGAGKSSFINALKGVWDEKEGAAPTGVTETTMKRTPYTHPKLPTVTIWDLPGIGSPSFPLHNYLSEMKFAEYDFFIIISATRFKDTDAHLAKAIAKMNTKFYFVRTKIDHDLDNERRSKSKTFNRHSILKKIRDDCSKHLKEALSSEPQIFLVSNFDVSDFDFPELETTLLSELPAHKRHIFMLSLHSVTESAIDRKRDFLKQKIWLEALVAGGWATIPLGGLIRD
;
A
#
# COMPACT_ATOMS: atom_id res chain seq x y z
N LEU A 1 35.91 -71.75 -1.68
CA LEU A 1 35.58 -70.33 -1.44
C LEU A 1 34.91 -69.78 -2.69
N LEU A 2 33.60 -69.60 -2.67
CA LEU A 2 32.83 -68.89 -3.70
C LEU A 2 32.77 -67.42 -3.28
N LEU A 3 33.34 -66.51 -4.07
CA LEU A 3 33.16 -65.05 -3.89
C LEU A 3 31.96 -64.62 -4.73
N GLN A 4 30.83 -64.37 -4.06
CA GLN A 4 29.67 -63.71 -4.64
C GLN A 4 29.97 -62.23 -4.86
N THR A 5 29.79 -61.76 -6.08
CA THR A 5 29.72 -60.33 -6.42
C THR A 5 28.33 -59.81 -6.05
N ALA A 6 28.28 -58.80 -5.18
CA ALA A 6 27.03 -58.14 -4.80
C ALA A 6 26.55 -57.21 -5.94
N PRO A 7 25.24 -57.16 -6.25
CA PRO A 7 24.71 -56.24 -7.24
C PRO A 7 24.69 -54.80 -6.70
N CYS A 8 25.13 -53.87 -7.54
CA CYS A 8 25.10 -52.44 -7.28
C CYS A 8 23.65 -51.97 -7.08
N LYS A 9 23.36 -51.30 -5.96
CA LYS A 9 22.04 -50.70 -5.70
C LYS A 9 21.74 -49.63 -6.76
N PRO A 10 20.50 -49.53 -7.26
CA PRO A 10 20.12 -48.44 -8.16
C PRO A 10 20.24 -47.10 -7.43
N SER A 11 20.95 -46.16 -8.05
CA SER A 11 21.00 -44.76 -7.64
C SER A 11 19.58 -44.18 -7.58
N ARG A 12 19.29 -43.39 -6.53
CA ARG A 12 18.03 -42.63 -6.41
C ARG A 12 17.75 -41.87 -7.71
N PRO A 13 16.51 -41.82 -8.21
CA PRO A 13 16.18 -41.03 -9.39
C PRO A 13 16.48 -39.56 -9.09
N SER A 14 17.31 -38.92 -9.93
CA SER A 14 17.53 -37.48 -9.89
C SER A 14 16.21 -36.75 -10.16
N ALA A 15 15.89 -35.73 -9.36
CA ALA A 15 14.70 -34.93 -9.57
C ALA A 15 14.67 -34.38 -11.02
N SER A 16 13.50 -34.43 -11.66
CA SER A 16 13.34 -33.83 -12.99
C SER A 16 13.54 -32.31 -12.92
N THR A 17 14.01 -31.69 -14.00
CA THR A 17 14.20 -30.23 -14.08
C THR A 17 12.96 -29.43 -13.64
N ALA A 18 11.76 -29.94 -13.97
CA ALA A 18 10.49 -29.35 -13.54
C ALA A 18 10.27 -29.40 -12.02
N GLN A 19 10.63 -30.51 -11.36
CA GLN A 19 10.55 -30.63 -9.89
C GLN A 19 11.57 -29.72 -9.20
N LEU A 20 12.76 -29.55 -9.78
CA LEU A 20 13.74 -28.59 -9.27
C LEU A 20 13.23 -27.15 -9.41
N LEU A 21 12.61 -26.79 -10.53
CA LEU A 21 12.00 -25.47 -10.73
C LEU A 21 10.84 -25.21 -9.75
N ALA A 22 9.94 -26.19 -9.57
CA ALA A 22 8.84 -26.08 -8.60
C ALA A 22 9.37 -25.85 -7.17
N SER A 23 10.31 -26.67 -6.72
CA SER A 23 10.92 -26.52 -5.39
C SER A 23 11.69 -25.19 -5.23
N SER A 24 12.35 -24.72 -6.28
CA SER A 24 13.04 -23.43 -6.26
C SER A 24 12.06 -22.26 -6.15
N PHE A 25 10.89 -22.37 -6.79
CA PHE A 25 9.85 -21.37 -6.75
C PHE A 25 9.20 -21.28 -5.37
N GLU A 26 8.79 -22.42 -4.82
CA GLU A 26 8.23 -22.51 -3.47
C GLU A 26 9.22 -21.92 -2.43
N ASN A 27 10.47 -22.41 -2.44
CA ASN A 27 11.51 -21.94 -1.52
C ASN A 27 11.76 -20.44 -1.64
N PHE A 28 11.69 -19.87 -2.86
CA PHE A 28 11.87 -18.45 -3.06
C PHE A 28 10.79 -17.64 -2.32
N PHE A 29 9.51 -18.01 -2.45
CA PHE A 29 8.41 -17.29 -1.84
C PHE A 29 8.23 -17.56 -0.34
N GLN A 30 8.67 -18.71 0.17
CA GLN A 30 8.68 -19.00 1.62
C GLN A 30 9.61 -18.07 2.41
N ASN A 31 10.61 -17.48 1.75
CA ASN A 31 11.52 -16.51 2.39
C ASN A 31 10.88 -15.14 2.65
N PHE A 32 9.66 -14.89 2.15
CA PHE A 32 8.97 -13.61 2.31
C PHE A 32 7.71 -13.78 3.17
N LYS A 33 7.54 -12.88 4.13
CA LYS A 33 6.29 -12.78 4.89
C LYS A 33 5.12 -12.47 3.95
N LYS A 34 3.91 -12.92 4.31
CA LYS A 34 2.69 -12.78 3.48
C LYS A 34 2.42 -11.34 3.02
N GLU A 35 2.62 -10.36 3.89
CA GLU A 35 2.46 -8.93 3.63
C GLU A 35 3.58 -8.31 2.78
N ARG A 36 4.61 -9.10 2.45
CA ARG A 36 5.74 -8.73 1.59
C ARG A 36 5.78 -9.53 0.28
N LYS A 37 4.87 -10.48 0.08
CA LYS A 37 4.75 -11.22 -1.18
C LYS A 37 4.11 -10.34 -2.25
N ILE A 38 4.72 -10.32 -3.43
CA ILE A 38 4.22 -9.60 -4.61
C ILE A 38 3.04 -10.31 -5.29
N LEU A 39 2.95 -11.64 -5.11
CA LEU A 39 1.88 -12.49 -5.63
C LEU A 39 0.89 -12.87 -4.51
N SER A 40 -0.36 -13.15 -4.88
CA SER A 40 -1.31 -13.79 -3.96
C SER A 40 -0.94 -15.26 -3.75
N GLU A 41 -1.33 -15.83 -2.61
CA GLU A 41 -1.14 -17.27 -2.36
C GLU A 41 -1.83 -18.14 -3.43
N GLU A 42 -2.99 -17.70 -3.93
CA GLU A 42 -3.70 -18.36 -5.04
C GLU A 42 -2.87 -18.37 -6.34
N THR A 43 -2.20 -17.26 -6.65
CA THR A 43 -1.36 -17.15 -7.84
C THR A 43 -0.09 -18.00 -7.69
N ILE A 44 0.50 -18.01 -6.49
CA ILE A 44 1.65 -18.85 -6.15
C ILE A 44 1.28 -20.32 -6.35
N ALA A 45 0.17 -20.77 -5.75
CA ALA A 45 -0.31 -22.15 -5.86
C ALA A 45 -0.63 -22.55 -7.32
N LEU A 46 -1.19 -21.63 -8.12
CA LEU A 46 -1.45 -21.87 -9.54
C LEU A 46 -0.14 -22.10 -10.32
N ILE A 47 0.88 -21.28 -10.07
CA ILE A 47 2.19 -21.40 -10.73
C ILE A 47 2.89 -22.69 -10.29
N GLU A 48 2.88 -23.00 -8.99
CA GLU A 48 3.42 -24.23 -8.44
C GLU A 48 2.78 -25.46 -9.09
N SER A 49 1.44 -25.49 -9.17
CA SER A 49 0.70 -26.56 -9.83
C SER A 49 1.09 -26.74 -11.30
N HIS A 50 1.30 -25.65 -12.04
CA HIS A 50 1.79 -25.74 -13.42
C HIS A 50 3.20 -26.34 -13.51
N LEU A 51 4.11 -25.94 -12.61
CA LEU A 51 5.48 -26.44 -12.57
C LEU A 51 5.53 -27.93 -12.21
N GLU A 52 4.76 -28.37 -11.22
CA GLU A 52 4.66 -29.78 -10.80
C GLU A 52 4.13 -30.68 -11.92
N ASN A 53 3.15 -30.20 -12.67
CA ASN A 53 2.56 -30.89 -13.81
C ASN A 53 3.40 -30.78 -15.10
N LYS A 54 4.63 -30.23 -15.02
CA LYS A 54 5.53 -30.01 -16.17
C LYS A 54 4.93 -29.11 -17.26
N ASN A 55 3.93 -28.30 -16.92
CA ASN A 55 3.30 -27.35 -17.82
C ASN A 55 4.05 -26.00 -17.77
N LEU A 56 5.22 -25.95 -18.40
CA LEU A 56 6.05 -24.74 -18.43
C LEU A 56 5.33 -23.55 -19.09
N LEU A 57 4.57 -23.78 -20.16
CA LEU A 57 3.79 -22.74 -20.84
C LEU A 57 2.73 -22.14 -19.91
N GLY A 58 2.01 -22.98 -19.15
CA GLY A 58 1.04 -22.53 -18.16
C GLY A 58 1.68 -21.70 -17.07
N ALA A 59 2.83 -22.13 -16.54
CA ALA A 59 3.57 -21.39 -15.51
C ALA A 59 4.04 -20.02 -16.04
N VAL A 60 4.66 -19.98 -17.22
CA VAL A 60 5.12 -18.73 -17.86
C VAL A 60 3.95 -17.79 -18.15
N SER A 61 2.81 -18.31 -18.62
CA SER A 61 1.60 -17.53 -18.85
C SER A 61 1.07 -16.94 -17.54
N ALA A 62 0.94 -17.75 -16.49
CA ALA A 62 0.44 -17.31 -15.19
C ALA A 62 1.34 -16.22 -14.57
N ILE A 63 2.67 -16.38 -14.66
CA ILE A 63 3.62 -15.36 -14.20
C ILE A 63 3.49 -14.08 -15.04
N SER A 64 3.41 -14.20 -16.36
CA SER A 64 3.28 -13.04 -17.26
C SER A 64 1.98 -12.26 -17.00
N ASP A 65 0.88 -12.97 -16.80
CA ASP A 65 -0.41 -12.36 -16.44
C ASP A 65 -0.36 -11.68 -15.08
N ALA A 66 0.29 -12.29 -14.08
CA ALA A 66 0.48 -11.69 -12.77
C ALA A 66 1.33 -10.41 -12.85
N LEU A 67 2.46 -10.42 -13.58
CA LEU A 67 3.29 -9.24 -13.80
C LEU A 67 2.52 -8.12 -14.51
N ARG A 68 1.74 -8.46 -15.54
CA ARG A 68 0.88 -7.49 -16.23
C ARG A 68 -0.15 -6.86 -15.30
N ASN A 69 -0.76 -7.66 -14.42
CA ASN A 69 -1.72 -7.17 -13.44
C ASN A 69 -1.04 -6.25 -12.41
N ILE A 70 0.15 -6.60 -11.94
CA ILE A 70 0.94 -5.78 -11.02
C ILE A 70 1.27 -4.40 -11.62
N ASP A 71 1.65 -4.36 -12.90
CA ASP A 71 2.08 -3.13 -13.55
C ASP A 71 0.89 -2.22 -13.95
N ARG A 72 -0.29 -2.79 -14.17
CA ARG A 72 -1.48 -2.06 -14.65
C ARG A 72 -2.51 -1.75 -13.57
N ALA A 73 -2.39 -2.34 -12.38
CA ALA A 73 -3.40 -2.17 -11.35
C ALA A 73 -3.47 -0.71 -10.86
N PRO A 74 -4.63 -0.04 -10.99
CA PRO A 74 -4.80 1.30 -10.46
C PRO A 74 -4.89 1.24 -8.93
N LEU A 75 -4.24 2.19 -8.27
CA LEU A 75 -4.33 2.44 -6.84
C LEU A 75 -4.94 3.82 -6.62
N ASN A 76 -6.11 3.86 -5.99
CA ASN A 76 -6.84 5.09 -5.73
C ASN A 76 -7.00 5.29 -4.22
N ILE A 77 -6.40 6.35 -3.68
CA ILE A 77 -6.50 6.69 -2.26
C ILE A 77 -7.29 7.99 -2.13
N ALA A 78 -8.42 7.96 -1.43
CA ALA A 78 -9.19 9.16 -1.13
C ALA A 78 -8.70 9.83 0.15
N VAL A 79 -8.53 11.14 0.11
CA VAL A 79 -8.17 11.98 1.26
C VAL A 79 -9.27 13.02 1.44
N THR A 80 -9.91 13.03 2.61
CA THR A 80 -10.98 13.98 2.95
C THR A 80 -10.72 14.54 4.35
N GLY A 81 -11.50 15.54 4.77
CA GLY A 81 -11.25 16.28 6.00
C GLY A 81 -11.49 17.77 5.82
N GLU A 82 -11.50 18.50 6.92
CA GLU A 82 -11.76 19.93 6.88
C GLU A 82 -10.68 20.75 6.15
N THR A 83 -11.07 21.95 5.75
CA THR A 83 -10.16 22.99 5.26
C THR A 83 -9.14 23.36 6.35
N GLY A 84 -7.89 23.53 5.95
CA GLY A 84 -6.80 23.84 6.88
C GLY A 84 -6.34 22.68 7.76
N ALA A 85 -6.96 21.50 7.69
CA ALA A 85 -6.51 20.29 8.38
C ALA A 85 -5.20 19.71 7.80
N GLY A 86 -4.69 20.26 6.70
CA GLY A 86 -3.43 19.83 6.09
C GLY A 86 -3.56 18.69 5.08
N LYS A 87 -4.74 18.53 4.45
CA LYS A 87 -4.96 17.53 3.37
C LYS A 87 -3.95 17.65 2.23
N SER A 88 -3.80 18.83 1.62
CA SER A 88 -2.86 19.04 0.51
C SER A 88 -1.42 18.71 0.92
N SER A 89 -1.01 19.14 2.12
CA SER A 89 0.31 18.80 2.67
C SER A 89 0.47 17.30 2.90
N PHE A 90 -0.57 16.61 3.36
CA PHE A 90 -0.55 15.15 3.53
C PHE A 90 -0.47 14.42 2.18
N ILE A 91 -1.21 14.87 1.17
CA ILE A 91 -1.14 14.32 -0.20
C ILE A 91 0.28 14.47 -0.76
N ASN A 92 0.85 15.65 -0.61
CA ASN A 92 2.22 15.96 -1.03
C ASN A 92 3.25 15.11 -0.28
N ALA A 93 3.09 15.00 1.04
CA ALA A 93 3.90 14.14 1.89
C ALA A 93 3.81 12.70 1.43
N LEU A 94 2.62 12.12 1.25
CA LEU A 94 2.43 10.72 0.82
C LEU A 94 2.94 10.46 -0.61
N LYS A 95 2.93 11.48 -1.50
CA LYS A 95 3.53 11.39 -2.86
C LYS A 95 5.05 11.57 -2.88
N GLY A 96 5.66 12.07 -1.80
CA GLY A 96 7.06 12.49 -1.78
C GLY A 96 7.36 13.69 -2.67
N VAL A 97 6.40 14.60 -2.83
CA VAL A 97 6.56 15.85 -3.59
C VAL A 97 6.43 17.01 -2.60
N TRP A 98 7.54 17.67 -2.30
CA TRP A 98 7.62 18.70 -1.23
C TRP A 98 7.62 20.13 -1.73
N ASP A 99 8.13 20.33 -2.94
CA ASP A 99 8.28 21.64 -3.53
C ASP A 99 7.01 22.01 -4.30
N GLU A 100 6.73 23.29 -4.47
CA GLU A 100 5.69 23.90 -5.33
C GLU A 100 5.88 23.58 -6.84
N LYS A 101 6.43 22.42 -7.14
CA LYS A 101 6.63 21.85 -8.46
C LYS A 101 5.28 21.50 -9.07
N GLU A 102 5.29 21.47 -10.40
CA GLU A 102 4.17 21.02 -11.22
C GLU A 102 3.64 19.66 -10.73
N GLY A 103 2.35 19.60 -10.38
CA GLY A 103 1.69 18.41 -9.86
C GLY A 103 1.63 18.27 -8.33
N ALA A 104 2.13 19.23 -7.56
CA ALA A 104 1.87 19.34 -6.11
C ALA A 104 0.42 19.78 -5.85
N ALA A 105 -0.18 19.25 -4.77
CA ALA A 105 -1.46 19.76 -4.28
C ALA A 105 -1.26 21.16 -3.69
N PRO A 106 -2.04 22.16 -4.14
CA PRO A 106 -1.90 23.53 -3.65
C PRO A 106 -2.20 23.55 -2.15
N THR A 107 -1.27 24.10 -1.37
CA THR A 107 -1.41 24.29 0.07
C THR A 107 -1.97 25.69 0.32
N GLY A 108 -3.05 25.77 1.09
CA GLY A 108 -3.74 27.04 1.35
C GLY A 108 -4.67 26.95 2.55
N VAL A 109 -5.04 28.11 3.09
CA VAL A 109 -5.93 28.21 4.27
C VAL A 109 -7.40 28.21 3.85
N THR A 110 -7.71 28.55 2.59
CA THR A 110 -9.07 28.60 2.04
C THR A 110 -9.48 27.29 1.38
N GLU A 111 -10.78 26.98 1.43
CA GLU A 111 -11.33 25.80 0.77
C GLU A 111 -11.32 26.05 -0.75
N THR A 112 -10.48 25.31 -1.48
CA THR A 112 -10.33 25.47 -2.94
C THR A 112 -10.98 24.34 -3.72
N THR A 113 -11.24 23.21 -3.07
CA THR A 113 -11.65 21.97 -3.74
C THR A 113 -13.17 21.77 -3.64
N MET A 114 -13.90 22.14 -4.69
CA MET A 114 -15.36 21.91 -4.81
C MET A 114 -15.70 20.59 -5.52
N LYS A 115 -14.71 19.93 -6.12
CA LYS A 115 -14.85 18.65 -6.82
C LYS A 115 -13.68 17.77 -6.46
N ARG A 116 -13.88 16.45 -6.40
CA ARG A 116 -12.79 15.50 -6.21
C ARG A 116 -11.67 15.77 -7.22
N THR A 117 -10.45 15.97 -6.74
CA THR A 117 -9.31 16.38 -7.57
C THR A 117 -8.22 15.32 -7.54
N PRO A 118 -7.82 14.75 -8.69
CA PRO A 118 -6.79 13.72 -8.74
C PRO A 118 -5.38 14.32 -8.69
N TYR A 119 -4.52 13.69 -7.89
CA TYR A 119 -3.08 13.95 -7.83
C TYR A 119 -2.33 12.66 -8.13
N THR A 120 -2.07 12.42 -9.42
CA THR A 120 -1.32 11.26 -9.89
C THR A 120 0.16 11.35 -9.49
N HIS A 121 0.76 10.21 -9.14
CA HIS A 121 2.16 10.13 -8.80
C HIS A 121 3.04 10.31 -10.07
N PRO A 122 4.05 11.21 -10.05
CA PRO A 122 4.76 11.62 -11.25
C PRO A 122 5.51 10.49 -11.96
N LYS A 123 5.98 9.49 -11.21
CA LYS A 123 6.71 8.33 -11.76
C LYS A 123 5.85 7.06 -11.90
N LEU A 124 4.64 7.06 -11.32
CA LEU A 124 3.82 5.86 -11.17
C LEU A 124 2.37 6.23 -11.52
N PRO A 125 2.03 6.29 -12.83
CA PRO A 125 0.76 6.86 -13.30
C PRO A 125 -0.48 6.07 -12.84
N THR A 126 -0.30 4.83 -12.39
CA THR A 126 -1.36 4.00 -11.82
C THR A 126 -1.68 4.36 -10.36
N VAL A 127 -0.88 5.19 -9.69
CA VAL A 127 -1.13 5.65 -8.31
C VAL A 127 -1.72 7.05 -8.35
N THR A 128 -2.94 7.19 -7.86
CA THR A 128 -3.63 8.49 -7.76
C THR A 128 -4.15 8.71 -6.35
N ILE A 129 -3.77 9.83 -5.76
CA ILE A 129 -4.32 10.31 -4.49
C ILE A 129 -5.36 11.38 -4.81
N TRP A 130 -6.56 11.22 -4.29
CA TRP A 130 -7.71 12.07 -4.59
C TRP A 130 -7.99 12.97 -3.40
N ASP A 131 -7.90 14.28 -3.61
CA ASP A 131 -8.39 15.27 -2.64
C ASP A 131 -9.90 15.38 -2.79
N LEU A 132 -10.62 15.09 -1.72
CA LEU A 132 -12.06 15.20 -1.64
C LEU A 132 -12.45 16.47 -0.87
N PRO A 133 -13.51 17.18 -1.32
CA PRO A 133 -14.10 18.28 -0.54
C PRO A 133 -14.44 17.83 0.89
N GLY A 134 -14.41 18.76 1.84
CA GLY A 134 -14.91 18.50 3.19
C GLY A 134 -16.43 18.31 3.20
N ILE A 135 -16.94 17.44 4.06
CA ILE A 135 -18.38 17.39 4.34
C ILE A 135 -18.76 18.62 5.16
N GLY A 136 -19.79 19.34 4.73
CA GLY A 136 -20.34 20.49 5.47
C GLY A 136 -20.08 21.85 4.80
N SER A 137 -19.41 21.89 3.65
CA SER A 137 -19.45 23.09 2.81
C SER A 137 -20.90 23.34 2.36
N PRO A 138 -21.43 24.59 2.45
CA PRO A 138 -22.83 24.89 2.11
C PRO A 138 -23.23 24.51 0.67
N SER A 139 -22.26 24.19 -0.18
CA SER A 139 -22.46 23.71 -1.55
C SER A 139 -22.79 22.23 -1.71
N PHE A 140 -22.70 21.38 -0.68
CA PHE A 140 -22.92 19.92 -0.82
C PHE A 140 -23.85 19.31 0.24
N PRO A 141 -25.14 19.12 -0.08
CA PRO A 141 -26.02 18.26 0.71
C PRO A 141 -25.47 16.83 0.76
N LEU A 142 -25.51 16.21 1.95
CA LEU A 142 -24.92 14.88 2.24
C LEU A 142 -25.34 13.79 1.24
N HIS A 143 -26.56 13.86 0.69
CA HIS A 143 -27.07 12.91 -0.29
C HIS A 143 -26.31 12.93 -1.62
N ASN A 144 -25.93 14.12 -2.11
CA ASN A 144 -25.20 14.27 -3.38
C ASN A 144 -23.71 13.96 -3.22
N TYR A 145 -23.16 14.20 -2.02
CA TYR A 145 -21.76 13.91 -1.69
C TYR A 145 -21.42 12.43 -1.93
N LEU A 146 -22.33 11.51 -1.57
CA LEU A 146 -22.12 10.06 -1.77
C LEU A 146 -22.03 9.66 -3.24
N SER A 147 -22.90 10.18 -4.10
CA SER A 147 -22.86 9.89 -5.54
C SER A 147 -21.69 10.59 -6.24
N GLU A 148 -21.38 11.83 -5.86
CA GLU A 148 -20.40 12.66 -6.57
C GLU A 148 -18.95 12.28 -6.24
N MET A 149 -18.68 11.81 -5.02
CA MET A 149 -17.33 11.38 -4.65
C MET A 149 -16.98 9.98 -5.17
N LYS A 150 -17.97 9.18 -5.60
CA LYS A 150 -17.81 7.83 -6.15
C LYS A 150 -17.00 6.89 -5.25
N PHE A 151 -17.54 6.64 -4.06
CA PHE A 151 -16.85 5.89 -3.00
C PHE A 151 -16.29 4.52 -3.40
N ALA A 152 -16.96 3.83 -4.33
CA ALA A 152 -16.55 2.51 -4.81
C ALA A 152 -15.26 2.51 -5.66
N GLU A 153 -14.74 3.66 -6.07
CA GLU A 153 -13.52 3.75 -6.90
C GLU A 153 -12.22 3.73 -6.08
N TYR A 154 -12.30 3.81 -4.75
CA TYR A 154 -11.13 3.95 -3.87
C TYR A 154 -10.77 2.66 -3.14
N ASP A 155 -9.48 2.39 -3.05
CA ASP A 155 -8.92 1.31 -2.24
C ASP A 155 -8.97 1.64 -0.74
N PHE A 156 -8.75 2.91 -0.40
CA PHE A 156 -8.75 3.42 0.96
C PHE A 156 -9.33 4.83 1.06
N PHE A 157 -9.88 5.12 2.23
CA PHE A 157 -10.21 6.47 2.67
C PHE A 157 -9.31 6.91 3.81
N ILE A 158 -8.81 8.14 3.74
CA ILE A 158 -8.03 8.78 4.79
C ILE A 158 -8.78 10.04 5.22
N ILE A 159 -9.21 10.07 6.47
CA ILE A 159 -9.84 11.24 7.08
C ILE A 159 -8.76 12.02 7.81
N ILE A 160 -8.49 13.23 7.32
CA ILE A 160 -7.52 14.15 7.89
C ILE A 160 -8.22 15.10 8.87
N SER A 161 -7.75 15.10 10.11
CA SER A 161 -8.14 16.07 11.13
C SER A 161 -6.89 16.73 11.72
N ALA A 162 -7.04 17.93 12.26
CA ALA A 162 -5.96 18.68 12.89
C ALA A 162 -6.49 19.43 14.12
N THR A 163 -5.58 19.74 15.04
CA THR A 163 -5.83 20.44 16.32
C THR A 163 -6.87 19.77 17.22
N ARG A 164 -8.16 20.05 17.04
CA ARG A 164 -9.23 19.48 17.86
C ARG A 164 -10.11 18.59 17.00
N PHE A 165 -10.59 17.50 17.58
CA PHE A 165 -11.63 16.69 16.95
C PHE A 165 -12.91 17.54 16.81
N LYS A 166 -13.54 17.50 15.64
CA LYS A 166 -14.74 18.30 15.32
C LYS A 166 -15.92 17.41 14.98
N ASP A 167 -17.13 17.96 15.10
CA ASP A 167 -18.37 17.23 14.75
C ASP A 167 -18.38 16.81 13.27
N THR A 168 -17.76 17.62 12.41
CA THR A 168 -17.54 17.32 10.98
C THR A 168 -16.69 16.06 10.77
N ASP A 169 -15.66 15.84 11.60
CA ASP A 169 -14.84 14.62 11.57
C ASP A 169 -15.68 13.38 11.92
N ALA A 170 -16.53 13.48 12.96
CA ALA A 170 -17.45 12.41 13.31
C ALA A 170 -18.48 12.12 12.20
N HIS A 171 -19.02 13.15 11.56
CA HIS A 171 -19.95 12.99 10.44
C HIS A 171 -19.29 12.33 9.23
N LEU A 172 -18.06 12.74 8.87
CA LEU A 172 -17.25 12.10 7.84
C LEU A 172 -17.02 10.62 8.13
N ALA A 173 -16.56 10.31 9.34
CA ALA A 173 -16.27 8.94 9.73
C ALA A 173 -17.54 8.07 9.71
N LYS A 174 -18.68 8.59 10.21
CA LYS A 174 -19.98 7.91 10.14
C LYS A 174 -20.43 7.65 8.70
N ALA A 175 -20.27 8.63 7.81
CA ALA A 175 -20.67 8.51 6.42
C ALA A 175 -19.84 7.43 5.71
N ILE A 176 -18.52 7.42 5.90
CA ILE A 176 -17.62 6.45 5.27
C ILE A 176 -17.83 5.05 5.85
N ALA A 177 -18.01 4.92 7.17
CA ALA A 177 -18.29 3.64 7.81
C ALA A 177 -19.55 2.96 7.26
N LYS A 178 -20.60 3.73 6.93
CA LYS A 178 -21.82 3.21 6.31
C LYS A 178 -21.61 2.63 4.91
N MET A 179 -20.54 3.03 4.22
CA MET A 179 -20.20 2.55 2.88
C MET A 179 -19.40 1.24 2.89
N ASN A 180 -19.20 0.63 4.07
CA ASN A 180 -18.45 -0.62 4.25
C ASN A 180 -17.06 -0.59 3.57
N THR A 181 -16.43 0.58 3.51
CA THR A 181 -15.11 0.77 2.93
C THR A 181 -14.10 0.98 4.05
N LYS A 182 -12.88 0.49 3.85
CA LYS A 182 -11.78 0.69 4.79
C LYS A 182 -11.38 2.16 4.84
N PHE A 183 -11.30 2.69 6.05
CA PHE A 183 -10.83 4.05 6.27
C PHE A 183 -9.94 4.16 7.49
N TYR A 184 -9.10 5.20 7.47
CA TYR A 184 -8.13 5.49 8.51
C TYR A 184 -8.29 6.93 8.96
N PHE A 185 -8.09 7.17 10.25
CA PHE A 185 -8.13 8.50 10.82
C PHE A 185 -6.71 9.00 11.05
N VAL A 186 -6.37 10.14 10.46
CA VAL A 186 -5.02 10.72 10.54
C VAL A 186 -5.11 12.10 11.16
N ARG A 187 -4.53 12.24 12.34
CA ARG A 187 -4.39 13.50 13.07
C ARG A 187 -3.05 14.13 12.71
N THR A 188 -3.07 15.14 11.84
CA THR A 188 -1.88 15.85 11.34
C THR A 188 -1.47 17.00 12.27
N LYS A 189 -0.34 17.66 12.01
CA LYS A 189 0.16 18.82 12.77
C LYS A 189 0.58 18.53 14.22
N ILE A 190 1.02 17.30 14.48
CA ILE A 190 1.48 16.88 15.80
C ILE A 190 2.75 17.62 16.24
N ASP A 191 3.61 17.95 15.28
CA ASP A 191 4.75 18.87 15.43
C ASP A 191 4.33 20.19 16.10
N HIS A 192 3.29 20.84 15.57
CA HIS A 192 2.74 22.07 16.15
C HIS A 192 2.16 21.88 17.56
N ASP A 193 1.44 20.78 17.82
CA ASP A 193 0.88 20.51 19.14
C ASP A 193 1.97 20.32 20.20
N LEU A 194 3.02 19.58 19.85
CA LEU A 194 4.18 19.37 20.71
C LEU A 194 4.94 20.67 20.97
N ASP A 195 5.15 21.49 19.94
CA ASP A 195 5.82 22.79 20.09
C ASP A 195 5.03 23.73 21.00
N ASN A 196 3.70 23.77 20.88
CA ASN A 196 2.83 24.58 21.74
C ASN A 196 2.88 24.10 23.19
N GLU A 197 2.81 22.80 23.44
CA GLU A 197 2.94 22.21 24.78
C GLU A 197 4.34 22.45 25.37
N ARG A 198 5.39 22.37 24.56
CA ARG A 198 6.77 22.63 24.98
C ARG A 198 6.98 24.08 25.40
N ARG A 199 6.40 25.04 24.66
CA ARG A 199 6.47 26.47 24.97
C ARG A 199 5.67 26.84 26.21
N SER A 200 4.48 26.28 26.37
CA SER A 200 3.59 26.60 27.50
C SER A 200 3.92 25.87 28.80
N LYS A 201 4.43 24.64 28.71
CA LYS A 201 4.66 23.75 29.86
C LYS A 201 6.08 23.17 29.86
N SER A 202 7.09 24.01 29.63
CA SER A 202 8.49 23.59 29.44
C SER A 202 9.04 22.68 30.54
N LYS A 203 8.65 22.88 31.80
CA LYS A 203 9.12 22.08 32.95
C LYS A 203 8.47 20.69 33.06
N THR A 204 7.27 20.50 32.52
CA THR A 204 6.49 19.24 32.62
C THR A 204 6.26 18.61 31.25
N PHE A 205 6.96 19.08 30.22
CA PHE A 205 6.82 18.58 28.86
C PHE A 205 7.20 17.11 28.80
N ASN A 206 6.26 16.28 28.33
CA ASN A 206 6.51 14.88 28.10
C ASN A 206 5.80 14.45 26.81
N ARG A 207 6.59 14.30 25.75
CA ARG A 207 6.12 13.96 24.40
C ARG A 207 5.20 12.74 24.40
N HIS A 208 5.59 11.65 25.05
CA HIS A 208 4.78 10.41 25.08
C HIS A 208 3.39 10.64 25.71
N SER A 209 3.33 11.33 26.85
CA SER A 209 2.07 11.62 27.54
C SER A 209 1.15 12.53 26.71
N ILE A 210 1.71 13.47 25.96
CA ILE A 210 0.95 14.37 25.08
C ILE A 210 0.37 13.59 23.90
N LEU A 211 1.20 12.79 23.21
CA LEU A 211 0.75 11.94 22.11
C LEU A 211 -0.33 10.96 22.56
N LYS A 212 -0.17 10.35 23.74
CA LYS A 212 -1.19 9.48 24.32
C LYS A 212 -2.50 10.24 24.55
N LYS A 213 -2.47 11.42 25.16
CA LYS A 213 -3.66 12.25 25.38
C LYS A 213 -4.37 12.61 24.08
N ILE A 214 -3.63 12.99 23.04
CA ILE A 214 -4.20 13.32 21.73
C ILE A 214 -4.86 12.09 21.10
N ARG A 215 -4.21 10.91 21.18
CA ARG A 215 -4.76 9.65 20.67
C ARG A 215 -6.03 9.24 21.44
N ASP A 216 -5.99 9.30 22.77
CA ASP A 216 -7.12 8.95 23.65
C ASP A 216 -8.32 9.88 23.39
N ASP A 217 -8.08 11.17 23.13
CA ASP A 217 -9.13 12.14 22.78
C ASP A 217 -9.78 11.83 21.42
N CYS A 218 -8.98 11.55 20.38
CA CYS A 218 -9.49 11.11 19.08
C CYS A 218 -10.28 9.80 19.22
N SER A 219 -9.72 8.84 19.96
CA SER A 219 -10.31 7.53 20.23
C SER A 219 -11.69 7.64 20.89
N LYS A 220 -11.79 8.48 21.92
CA LYS A 220 -13.04 8.74 22.63
C LYS A 220 -14.13 9.23 21.68
N HIS A 221 -13.86 10.30 20.92
CA HIS A 221 -14.86 10.88 20.02
C HIS A 221 -15.24 9.93 18.87
N LEU A 222 -14.28 9.16 18.33
CA LEU A 222 -14.56 8.16 17.30
C LEU A 222 -15.41 7.00 17.81
N LYS A 223 -15.19 6.53 19.05
CA LYS A 223 -16.01 5.49 19.69
C LYS A 223 -17.42 5.98 20.01
N GLU A 224 -17.61 7.25 20.33
CA GLU A 224 -18.93 7.86 20.47
C GLU A 224 -19.66 7.96 19.12
N ALA A 225 -18.91 8.14 18.03
CA ALA A 225 -19.45 8.28 16.69
C ALA A 225 -19.70 6.94 15.97
N LEU A 226 -18.94 5.89 16.26
CA LEU A 226 -18.87 4.67 15.45
C LEU A 226 -19.01 3.41 16.29
N SER A 227 -19.60 2.36 15.69
CA SER A 227 -19.69 1.04 16.32
C SER A 227 -18.34 0.30 16.41
N SER A 228 -17.39 0.66 15.55
CA SER A 228 -16.03 0.11 15.55
C SER A 228 -15.03 1.25 15.34
N GLU A 229 -13.98 1.27 16.15
CA GLU A 229 -12.94 2.29 16.09
C GLU A 229 -12.03 2.05 14.89
N PRO A 230 -11.81 3.06 14.02
CA PRO A 230 -10.83 2.99 12.95
C PRO A 230 -9.41 3.10 13.53
N GLN A 231 -8.39 2.68 12.76
CA GLN A 231 -7.01 2.92 13.14
C GLN A 231 -6.71 4.44 13.12
N ILE A 232 -6.03 4.92 14.17
CA ILE A 232 -5.69 6.33 14.39
C ILE A 232 -4.19 6.52 14.26
N PHE A 233 -3.77 7.41 13.37
CA PHE A 233 -2.37 7.76 13.15
C PHE A 233 -2.14 9.23 13.48
N LEU A 234 -1.17 9.50 14.35
CA LEU A 234 -0.68 10.82 14.69
C LEU A 234 0.54 11.12 13.80
N VAL A 235 0.48 12.16 12.96
CA VAL A 235 1.55 12.43 11.99
C VAL A 235 1.98 13.90 11.96
N SER A 236 3.25 14.11 11.62
CA SER A 236 3.74 15.37 11.05
C SER A 236 3.81 15.20 9.54
N ASN A 237 3.22 16.13 8.80
CA ASN A 237 3.35 16.14 7.35
C ASN A 237 4.73 16.60 6.91
N PHE A 238 5.62 17.05 7.80
CA PHE A 238 6.97 17.54 7.43
C PHE A 238 8.07 16.62 7.95
N ASP A 239 7.77 15.78 8.94
CA ASP A 239 8.69 14.80 9.54
C ASP A 239 8.18 13.37 9.29
N VAL A 240 8.16 12.94 8.03
CA VAL A 240 7.59 11.64 7.61
C VAL A 240 8.32 10.41 8.17
N SER A 241 9.52 10.58 8.72
CA SER A 241 10.27 9.51 9.40
C SER A 241 9.90 9.35 10.88
N ASP A 242 9.15 10.30 11.45
CA ASP A 242 8.77 10.34 12.86
C ASP A 242 7.26 10.07 13.05
N PHE A 243 6.84 9.93 14.29
CA PHE A 243 5.46 9.63 14.70
C PHE A 243 4.92 8.35 14.04
N ASP A 244 3.66 8.35 13.64
CA ASP A 244 2.99 7.17 13.09
C ASP A 244 3.00 7.16 11.55
N PHE A 245 3.73 8.05 10.88
CA PHE A 245 3.73 8.09 9.40
C PHE A 245 4.31 6.79 8.78
N PRO A 246 5.45 6.24 9.27
CA PRO A 246 5.95 4.96 8.79
C PRO A 246 5.00 3.78 9.08
N GLU A 247 4.27 3.85 10.20
CA GLU A 247 3.27 2.85 10.57
C GLU A 247 2.05 2.93 9.65
N LEU A 248 1.57 4.14 9.33
CA LEU A 248 0.51 4.39 8.35
C LEU A 248 0.85 3.78 6.98
N GLU A 249 2.03 4.08 6.44
CA GLU A 249 2.47 3.51 5.15
C GLU A 249 2.51 1.97 5.20
N THR A 250 2.98 1.41 6.32
CA THR A 250 3.04 -0.05 6.53
C THR A 250 1.67 -0.69 6.60
N THR A 251 0.72 -0.06 7.31
CA THR A 251 -0.66 -0.53 7.43
C THR A 251 -1.33 -0.52 6.06
N LEU A 252 -1.30 0.63 5.36
CA LEU A 252 -1.87 0.78 4.02
C LEU A 252 -1.33 -0.30 3.08
N LEU A 253 -0.02 -0.55 3.09
CA LEU A 253 0.59 -1.57 2.23
C LEU A 253 0.14 -3.00 2.58
N SER A 254 0.03 -3.32 3.87
CA SER A 254 -0.37 -4.66 4.31
C SER A 254 -1.82 -4.99 3.95
N GLU A 255 -2.68 -3.98 3.94
CA GLU A 255 -4.11 -4.09 3.70
C GLU A 255 -4.50 -4.08 2.21
N LEU A 256 -3.56 -3.75 1.31
CA LEU A 256 -3.78 -3.83 -0.14
C LEU A 256 -3.81 -5.28 -0.64
N PRO A 257 -4.59 -5.56 -1.71
CA PRO A 257 -4.43 -6.77 -2.49
C PRO A 257 -3.00 -6.92 -3.00
N ALA A 258 -2.48 -8.16 -3.05
CA ALA A 258 -1.07 -8.45 -3.36
C ALA A 258 -0.58 -7.74 -4.64
N HIS A 259 -1.37 -7.78 -5.71
CA HIS A 259 -1.02 -7.17 -7.00
C HIS A 259 -0.90 -5.63 -6.96
N LYS A 260 -1.49 -4.94 -5.96
CA LYS A 260 -1.33 -3.48 -5.76
C LYS A 260 -0.18 -3.11 -4.81
N ARG A 261 0.32 -4.07 -4.02
CA ARG A 261 1.37 -3.81 -3.03
C ARG A 261 2.66 -3.34 -3.65
N HIS A 262 3.04 -3.92 -4.79
CA HIS A 262 4.28 -3.55 -5.48
C HIS A 262 4.30 -2.08 -5.86
N ILE A 263 3.27 -1.62 -6.58
CA ILE A 263 3.23 -0.24 -7.07
C ILE A 263 3.15 0.75 -5.91
N PHE A 264 2.39 0.42 -4.86
CA PHE A 264 2.35 1.25 -3.66
C PHE A 264 3.71 1.31 -2.96
N MET A 265 4.36 0.15 -2.75
CA MET A 265 5.68 0.09 -2.13
C MET A 265 6.71 0.93 -2.92
N LEU A 266 6.62 0.95 -4.24
CA LEU A 266 7.49 1.81 -5.06
C LEU A 266 7.24 3.30 -4.84
N SER A 267 5.99 3.72 -4.57
CA SER A 267 5.64 5.11 -4.26
C SER A 267 6.04 5.55 -2.85
N LEU A 268 6.15 4.63 -1.88
CA LEU A 268 6.45 4.97 -0.49
C LEU A 268 7.85 5.54 -0.27
N HIS A 269 8.01 6.29 0.81
CA HIS A 269 9.24 6.93 1.22
C HIS A 269 10.29 5.91 1.64
N SER A 270 11.54 6.17 1.25
CA SER A 270 12.70 5.38 1.69
C SER A 270 13.39 6.05 2.89
N VAL A 271 12.59 6.44 3.89
CA VAL A 271 13.05 7.24 5.06
C VAL A 271 13.47 6.39 6.25
N THR A 272 13.11 5.10 6.27
CA THR A 272 13.57 4.13 7.26
C THR A 272 14.31 2.98 6.58
N GLU A 273 15.23 2.33 7.30
CA GLU A 273 15.91 1.12 6.83
C GLU A 273 14.89 0.01 6.52
N SER A 274 13.86 -0.13 7.34
CA SER A 274 12.78 -1.09 7.12
C SER A 274 12.00 -0.83 5.82
N ALA A 275 11.78 0.43 5.45
CA ALA A 275 11.14 0.79 4.17
C ALA A 275 12.06 0.50 2.98
N ILE A 276 13.36 0.77 3.11
CA ILE A 276 14.37 0.46 2.08
C ILE A 276 14.46 -1.05 1.84
N ASP A 277 14.58 -1.84 2.91
CA ASP A 277 14.62 -3.30 2.85
C ASP A 277 13.37 -3.86 2.19
N ARG A 278 12.20 -3.33 2.56
CA ARG A 278 10.93 -3.77 1.96
C ARG A 278 10.88 -3.46 0.46
N LYS A 279 11.31 -2.26 0.05
CA LYS A 279 11.39 -1.87 -1.37
C LYS A 279 12.33 -2.80 -2.14
N ARG A 280 13.49 -3.15 -1.57
CA ARG A 280 14.42 -4.14 -2.13
C ARG A 280 13.77 -5.51 -2.28
N ASP A 281 13.06 -5.99 -1.25
CA ASP A 281 12.41 -7.31 -1.27
C ASP A 281 11.35 -7.42 -2.38
N PHE A 282 10.54 -6.38 -2.59
CA PHE A 282 9.56 -6.34 -3.70
C PHE A 282 10.24 -6.30 -5.08
N LEU A 283 11.29 -5.49 -5.24
CA LEU A 283 12.07 -5.45 -6.49
C LEU A 283 12.74 -6.80 -6.80
N LYS A 284 13.32 -7.46 -5.79
CA LYS A 284 13.94 -8.78 -5.94
C LYS A 284 12.93 -9.82 -6.44
N GLN A 285 11.72 -9.82 -5.90
CA GLN A 285 10.66 -10.71 -6.37
C GLN A 285 10.24 -10.40 -7.81
N LYS A 286 10.05 -9.12 -8.17
CA LYS A 286 9.70 -8.74 -9.54
C LYS A 286 10.77 -9.16 -10.55
N ILE A 287 12.04 -8.85 -10.29
CA ILE A 287 13.17 -9.21 -11.16
C ILE A 287 13.26 -10.73 -11.33
N TRP A 288 13.07 -11.49 -10.26
CA TRP A 288 13.13 -12.95 -10.31
C TRP A 288 12.00 -13.54 -11.17
N LEU A 289 10.78 -13.02 -11.06
CA LEU A 289 9.65 -13.42 -11.91
C LEU A 289 9.86 -13.06 -13.39
N GLU A 290 10.39 -11.85 -13.66
CA GLU A 290 10.74 -11.44 -15.03
C GLU A 290 11.82 -12.34 -15.64
N ALA A 291 12.84 -12.71 -14.85
CA ALA A 291 13.88 -13.64 -15.27
C ALA A 291 13.33 -15.04 -15.59
N LEU A 292 12.36 -15.54 -14.81
CA LEU A 292 11.68 -16.81 -15.09
C LEU A 292 10.91 -16.77 -16.42
N VAL A 293 10.18 -15.68 -16.69
CA VAL A 293 9.46 -15.51 -17.95
C VAL A 293 10.44 -15.47 -19.12
N ALA A 294 11.50 -14.67 -19.03
CA ALA A 294 12.52 -14.55 -20.07
C ALA A 294 13.23 -15.88 -20.35
N GLY A 295 13.63 -16.60 -19.30
CA GLY A 295 14.25 -17.93 -19.41
C GLY A 295 13.29 -18.97 -19.99
N GLY A 296 12.02 -18.95 -19.57
CA GLY A 296 10.98 -19.83 -20.10
C GLY A 296 10.78 -19.66 -21.61
N TRP A 297 10.65 -18.42 -22.09
CA TRP A 297 10.52 -18.12 -23.52
C TRP A 297 11.73 -18.54 -24.34
N ALA A 298 12.95 -18.41 -23.81
CA ALA A 298 14.17 -18.82 -24.50
C ALA A 298 14.28 -20.35 -24.72
N THR A 299 13.58 -21.15 -23.92
CA THR A 299 13.59 -22.62 -24.04
C THR A 299 12.50 -23.18 -24.96
N ILE A 300 11.55 -22.34 -25.39
CA ILE A 300 10.47 -22.74 -26.28
C ILE A 300 10.97 -22.60 -27.72
N PRO A 301 10.99 -23.68 -28.53
CA PRO A 301 11.35 -23.56 -29.94
C PRO A 301 10.37 -22.58 -30.61
N LEU A 302 10.87 -21.43 -31.05
CA LEU A 302 10.16 -20.56 -31.99
C LEU A 302 10.10 -21.33 -33.31
N GLY A 303 9.04 -22.12 -33.49
CA GLY A 303 8.76 -22.91 -34.69
C GLY A 303 8.43 -22.06 -35.92
N GLY A 304 9.22 -21.03 -36.19
CA GLY A 304 9.20 -20.30 -37.46
C GLY A 304 9.93 -21.13 -38.50
N LEU A 305 9.20 -22.00 -39.18
CA LEU A 305 9.60 -22.55 -40.47
C LEU A 305 9.70 -21.36 -41.44
N ILE A 306 10.90 -20.81 -41.64
CA ILE A 306 11.16 -19.98 -42.82
C ILE A 306 11.10 -20.96 -43.99
N ARG A 307 10.00 -20.89 -44.72
CA ARG A 307 9.82 -21.62 -45.97
C ARG A 307 10.17 -20.63 -47.07
N ASP A 308 11.36 -20.81 -47.64
CA ASP A 308 11.82 -20.11 -48.84
C ASP A 308 10.85 -20.35 -50.03
#